data_AF-A0AAN8XQM5-F1
#
_entry.id   AF-A0AAN8XQM5-F1
#
_cell.length_a   1.000
_cell.length_b   1.000
_cell.length_c   1.000
_cell.angle_alpha   90.00
_cell.angle_beta   90.00
_cell.angle_gamma   90.00
#
_symmetry.space_group_name_H-M   'P 1'
#
loop_
_entity.id
_entity.type
_entity.pdbx_description
1 polymer ?
#
loop_
_entity_poly.entity_id
_entity_poly.type
_entity_poly.pdbx_seq_one_letter_code
_entity_poly.pdbx_strand_id
1 'polypeptide(L)'
;MKQIKLIWMDLDELFDDPYLRGWHHERSYLFNEFQAPRFVSDAARVVLLWSYGGTYIDLDVITLKPFPEIPNFLGRMDEKQINLAISNFTKGHMLIDMLRKELSASFDLFLITSVGPKLVTETLHRYCPGSPMNKETL
;
A
#
# COMPACT_ATOMS: atom_id res chain seq x y z
N MET A 1 -25.51 -1.01 17.32
CA MET A 1 -24.25 -1.72 17.64
C MET A 1 -23.12 -1.11 16.81
N LYS A 2 -22.04 -0.62 17.42
CA LYS A 2 -20.85 -0.21 16.66
C LYS A 2 -20.05 -1.47 16.31
N GLN A 3 -19.86 -1.74 15.02
CA GLN A 3 -19.16 -2.93 14.50
C GLN A 3 -17.65 -2.70 14.29
N ILE A 4 -17.07 -1.70 14.96
CA ILE A 4 -15.65 -1.34 14.82
C ILE A 4 -14.87 -2.01 15.95
N LYS A 5 -13.85 -2.80 15.59
CA LYS A 5 -12.90 -3.39 16.53
C LYS A 5 -11.58 -2.63 16.42
N LEU A 6 -11.06 -2.18 17.56
CA LEU A 6 -9.70 -1.65 17.65
C LEU A 6 -8.80 -2.80 18.07
N ILE A 7 -7.77 -3.06 17.27
CA ILE A 7 -6.80 -4.14 17.50
C ILE A 7 -5.42 -3.48 17.55
N TRP A 8 -4.64 -3.83 18.56
CA TRP A 8 -3.25 -3.38 18.64
C TRP A 8 -2.41 -4.17 17.64
N MET A 9 -1.58 -3.47 16.87
CA MET A 9 -0.78 -4.06 15.80
C MET A 9 0.67 -4.10 16.25
N ASP A 10 1.20 -5.31 16.40
CA ASP A 10 2.61 -5.53 16.65
C ASP A 10 3.38 -5.38 15.33
N LEU A 11 4.25 -4.37 15.25
CA LEU A 11 5.04 -4.11 14.05
C LEU A 11 6.16 -5.13 13.86
N ASP A 12 6.68 -5.72 14.94
CA ASP A 12 7.70 -6.77 14.84
C ASP A 12 7.07 -8.05 14.25
N GLU A 13 5.84 -8.38 14.63
CA GLU A 13 5.08 -9.48 14.02
C GLU A 13 4.67 -9.16 12.58
N LEU A 14 4.15 -7.96 12.33
CA LEU A 14 3.69 -7.56 11.00
C LEU A 14 4.83 -7.56 9.98
N PHE A 15 5.99 -7.03 10.36
CA PHE A 15 7.14 -6.92 9.48
C PHE A 15 8.14 -8.07 9.64
N ASP A 16 7.73 -9.19 10.23
CA ASP A 16 8.43 -10.47 10.13
C ASP A 16 8.30 -11.10 8.72
N ASP A 17 8.46 -10.27 7.69
CA ASP A 17 8.38 -10.60 6.28
C ASP A 17 9.80 -10.64 5.69
N PRO A 18 10.17 -11.64 4.87
CA PRO A 18 11.53 -11.76 4.34
C PRO A 18 12.04 -10.54 3.56
N TYR A 19 11.15 -9.72 2.98
CA TYR A 19 11.50 -8.52 2.22
C TYR A 19 11.55 -7.25 3.07
N LEU A 20 10.91 -7.25 4.25
CA LEU A 20 10.79 -6.08 5.12
C LEU A 20 11.54 -6.20 6.44
N ARG A 21 11.86 -7.41 6.90
CA ARG A 21 12.50 -7.65 8.20
C ARG A 21 13.78 -6.83 8.37
N GLY A 22 14.62 -6.76 7.34
CA GLY A 22 15.85 -5.94 7.36
C GLY A 22 15.55 -4.45 7.48
N TRP A 23 14.65 -3.94 6.63
CA TRP A 23 14.21 -2.54 6.66
C TRP A 23 13.58 -2.14 8.01
N HIS A 24 12.75 -3.02 8.58
CA HIS A 24 12.15 -2.84 9.91
C HIS A 24 13.16 -2.89 11.04
N HIS A 25 14.10 -3.84 11.00
CA HIS A 25 15.18 -3.95 11.98
C HIS A 25 16.07 -2.70 12.01
N GLU A 26 16.40 -2.15 10.84
CA GLU A 26 17.19 -0.92 10.73
C GLU A 26 16.43 0.34 11.19
N ARG A 27 15.10 0.28 11.23
CA ARG A 27 14.21 1.40 11.60
C ARG A 27 14.51 2.69 10.83
N SER A 28 14.96 2.57 9.59
CA SER A 28 15.41 3.70 8.78
C SER A 28 14.30 4.73 8.52
N TYR A 29 13.03 4.30 8.50
CA TYR A 29 11.86 5.18 8.43
C TYR A 29 11.74 6.13 9.64
N LEU A 30 12.35 5.82 10.79
CA LEU A 30 12.38 6.72 11.96
C LEU A 30 13.36 7.89 11.79
N PHE A 31 14.26 7.86 10.82
CA PHE A 31 15.16 8.99 10.55
C PHE A 31 14.42 10.24 10.03
N ASN A 32 13.14 10.08 9.69
CA ASN A 32 12.21 11.17 9.42
C ASN A 32 10.95 10.94 10.27
N GLU A 33 11.04 11.28 11.55
CA GLU A 33 9.98 11.03 12.54
C GLU A 33 8.61 11.59 12.11
N PHE A 34 8.60 12.71 11.39
CA PHE A 34 7.38 13.33 10.90
C PHE A 34 6.66 12.47 9.84
N GLN A 35 7.42 11.78 8.98
CA GLN A 35 6.87 10.92 7.92
C GLN A 35 6.83 9.44 8.30
N ALA A 36 7.49 9.04 9.39
CA ALA A 36 7.54 7.65 9.85
C ALA A 36 6.15 6.99 9.93
N PRO A 37 5.10 7.63 10.49
CA PRO A 37 3.77 7.01 10.54
C PRO A 37 3.19 6.71 9.15
N ARG A 38 3.48 7.57 8.17
CA ARG A 38 3.07 7.36 6.77
C ARG A 38 3.81 6.18 6.16
N PHE A 39 5.13 6.13 6.29
CA PHE A 39 5.94 5.03 5.75
C PHE A 39 5.52 3.68 6.32
N VAL A 40 5.29 3.63 7.64
CA VAL A 40 4.80 2.43 8.33
C VAL A 40 3.39 2.08 7.86
N SER A 41 2.49 3.05 7.70
CA SER A 41 1.12 2.81 7.20
C SER A 41 1.11 2.28 5.76
N ASP A 42 1.93 2.87 4.88
CA ASP A 42 2.09 2.46 3.49
C ASP A 42 2.62 1.02 3.38
N ALA A 43 3.60 0.65 4.23
CA ALA A 43 4.10 -0.72 4.29
C ALA A 43 3.09 -1.70 4.91
N ALA A 44 2.47 -1.32 6.02
CA ALA A 44 1.52 -2.15 6.74
C ALA A 44 0.36 -2.57 5.86
N ARG A 45 -0.24 -1.65 5.08
CA ARG A 45 -1.37 -2.00 4.21
C ARG A 45 -0.99 -3.01 3.13
N VAL A 46 0.23 -2.92 2.57
CA VAL A 46 0.73 -3.89 1.58
C VAL A 46 0.83 -5.28 2.20
N VAL A 47 1.44 -5.39 3.38
CA VAL A 47 1.59 -6.67 4.08
C VAL A 47 0.24 -7.26 4.48
N LEU A 48 -0.67 -6.43 5.01
CA LEU A 48 -2.00 -6.87 5.42
C LEU A 48 -2.83 -7.36 4.22
N LEU A 49 -2.86 -6.60 3.13
CA LEU A 49 -3.56 -6.99 1.90
C LEU A 49 -2.98 -8.28 1.32
N TRP A 50 -1.66 -8.45 1.34
CA TRP A 50 -1.04 -9.69 0.86
C TRP A 50 -1.41 -10.88 1.75
N SER A 51 -1.32 -10.72 3.07
CA SER A 51 -1.47 -11.80 4.06
C SER A 51 -2.91 -12.25 4.26
N TYR A 52 -3.85 -11.31 4.21
CA TYR A 52 -5.25 -11.52 4.56
C TYR A 52 -6.21 -11.26 3.39
N GLY A 53 -5.81 -10.46 2.40
CA GLY A 53 -6.73 -9.91 1.41
C GLY A 53 -7.76 -8.98 2.04
N GLY A 54 -8.87 -8.78 1.34
CA GLY A 54 -9.96 -7.91 1.77
C GLY A 54 -9.70 -6.44 1.44
N THR A 55 -10.47 -5.57 2.10
CA THR A 55 -10.49 -4.13 1.81
C THR A 55 -9.66 -3.35 2.81
N TYR A 56 -8.74 -2.51 2.32
CA TYR A 56 -8.08 -1.46 3.09
C TYR A 56 -8.68 -0.09 2.72
N ILE A 57 -8.86 0.76 3.73
CA ILE A 57 -9.38 2.12 3.59
C ILE A 57 -8.66 3.03 4.58
N ASP A 58 -8.16 4.18 4.12
CA ASP A 58 -7.63 5.21 5.00
C ASP A 58 -8.71 5.75 5.95
N LEU A 59 -8.31 6.10 7.17
CA LEU A 59 -9.25 6.48 8.24
C LEU A 59 -9.98 7.81 8.00
N ASP A 60 -9.49 8.62 7.06
CA ASP A 60 -10.06 9.89 6.63
C ASP A 60 -10.93 9.77 5.36
N VAL A 61 -11.20 8.56 4.89
CA VAL A 61 -12.10 8.30 3.75
C VAL A 61 -13.55 8.23 4.21
N ILE A 62 -14.41 9.00 3.56
CA ILE A 62 -15.86 8.94 3.72
C ILE A 62 -16.46 8.10 2.60
N THR A 63 -17.10 7.00 2.96
CA THR A 63 -17.78 6.11 2.00
C THR A 63 -19.19 6.62 1.71
N LEU A 64 -19.44 7.09 0.49
CA LEU A 64 -20.75 7.64 0.08
C LEU A 64 -21.72 6.58 -0.46
N LYS A 65 -21.19 5.46 -0.96
CA LYS A 65 -21.92 4.34 -1.54
C LYS A 65 -21.25 3.03 -1.15
N PRO A 66 -21.97 1.90 -1.13
CA PRO A 66 -21.36 0.59 -0.92
C PRO A 66 -20.23 0.33 -1.92
N PHE A 67 -19.20 -0.41 -1.47
CA PHE A 67 -18.12 -0.83 -2.36
C PHE A 67 -18.64 -1.78 -3.45
N PRO A 68 -18.04 -1.73 -4.65
CA PRO A 68 -18.40 -2.67 -5.71
C PRO A 68 -18.05 -4.10 -5.31
N GLU A 69 -18.88 -5.06 -5.74
CA GLU A 69 -18.64 -6.50 -5.54
C GLU A 69 -17.61 -7.04 -6.55
N ILE A 70 -16.44 -6.41 -6.62
CA ILE A 70 -15.32 -6.83 -7.47
C ILE A 70 -14.12 -7.25 -6.62
N PRO A 71 -13.43 -8.35 -7.00
CA PRO A 71 -12.47 -9.00 -6.12
C PRO A 71 -11.15 -8.24 -5.96
N ASN A 72 -10.80 -7.39 -6.93
CA ASN A 72 -9.56 -6.64 -6.92
C ASN A 72 -9.79 -5.23 -7.46
N PHE A 73 -9.48 -4.20 -6.67
CA PHE A 73 -9.54 -2.80 -7.11
C PHE A 73 -8.51 -1.94 -6.38
N LEU A 74 -8.20 -0.80 -7.01
CA LEU A 74 -7.33 0.25 -6.49
C LEU A 74 -8.01 1.60 -6.65
N GLY A 75 -7.68 2.53 -5.75
CA GLY A 75 -8.07 3.93 -5.85
C GLY A 75 -7.19 4.66 -6.86
N ARG A 76 -7.83 5.36 -7.81
CA ARG A 76 -7.18 6.40 -8.61
C ARG A 76 -7.14 7.68 -7.79
N MET A 77 -5.95 8.23 -7.57
CA MET A 77 -5.76 9.49 -6.84
C MET A 77 -6.02 10.69 -7.76
N ASP A 78 -5.41 10.66 -8.95
CA ASP A 78 -5.55 11.70 -9.98
C ASP A 78 -5.32 11.11 -11.39
N GLU A 79 -5.10 11.98 -12.38
CA GLU A 79 -4.87 11.56 -13.77
C GLU A 79 -3.69 10.59 -13.93
N LYS A 80 -2.64 10.76 -13.11
CA LYS A 80 -1.34 10.11 -13.27
C LYS A 80 -1.01 9.11 -12.16
N GLN A 81 -1.71 9.18 -11.02
CA GLN A 81 -1.37 8.41 -9.85
C GLN A 81 -2.51 7.51 -9.37
N ILE A 82 -2.12 6.30 -8.98
CA ILE A 82 -2.91 5.38 -8.19
C ILE A 82 -2.27 5.16 -6.84
N ASN A 83 -3.08 4.76 -5.88
CA ASN A 83 -2.60 4.45 -4.55
C ASN A 83 -3.39 3.28 -3.95
N LEU A 84 -3.03 2.94 -2.72
CA LEU A 84 -3.68 1.90 -1.93
C LEU A 84 -4.62 2.47 -0.85
N ALA A 85 -4.89 3.78 -0.84
CA ALA A 85 -5.71 4.45 0.17
C ALA A 85 -7.13 3.88 0.24
N ILE A 86 -7.64 3.41 -0.91
CA ILE A 86 -8.85 2.60 -1.00
C ILE A 86 -8.54 1.44 -1.93
N SER A 87 -8.49 0.24 -1.41
CA SER A 87 -8.11 -0.94 -2.20
C SER A 87 -8.76 -2.20 -1.66
N ASN A 88 -9.00 -3.16 -2.54
CA ASN A 88 -9.45 -4.49 -2.18
C ASN A 88 -8.67 -5.49 -3.02
N PHE A 89 -8.19 -6.57 -2.40
CA PHE A 89 -7.50 -7.63 -3.11
C PHE A 89 -7.82 -9.00 -2.52
N THR A 90 -7.81 -9.99 -3.40
CA THR A 90 -7.72 -11.39 -2.99
C THR A 90 -6.38 -11.64 -2.27
N LYS A 91 -6.41 -12.50 -1.25
CA LYS A 91 -5.20 -12.88 -0.50
C LYS A 91 -4.11 -13.39 -1.45
N GLY A 92 -2.87 -12.94 -1.24
CA GLY A 92 -1.72 -13.34 -2.06
C GLY A 92 -1.74 -12.83 -3.49
N HIS A 93 -2.55 -11.81 -3.81
CA HIS A 93 -2.63 -11.27 -5.16
C HIS A 93 -1.24 -10.81 -5.66
N MET A 94 -0.90 -11.23 -6.87
CA MET A 94 0.42 -11.03 -7.48
C MET A 94 0.88 -9.57 -7.50
N LEU A 95 -0.01 -8.61 -7.78
CA LEU A 95 0.35 -7.19 -7.76
C LEU A 95 0.81 -6.75 -6.36
N ILE A 96 0.12 -7.16 -5.30
CA ILE A 96 0.50 -6.81 -3.93
C ILE A 96 1.79 -7.55 -3.54
N ASP A 97 1.99 -8.78 -4.01
CA ASP A 97 3.24 -9.51 -3.80
C ASP A 97 4.44 -8.81 -4.46
N MET A 98 4.27 -8.20 -5.63
CA MET A 98 5.30 -7.38 -6.27
C MET A 98 5.62 -6.14 -5.42
N LEU A 99 4.60 -5.41 -4.96
CA LEU A 99 4.79 -4.25 -4.09
C LEU A 99 5.52 -4.64 -2.80
N ARG A 100 5.11 -5.74 -2.15
CA ARG A 100 5.73 -6.27 -0.93
C ARG A 100 7.22 -6.53 -1.10
N LYS A 101 7.60 -7.10 -2.24
CA LYS A 101 9.00 -7.44 -2.59
C LYS A 101 9.86 -6.21 -2.86
N GLU A 102 9.28 -5.18 -3.44
CA GLU A 102 10.01 -3.99 -3.88
C GLU A 102 10.04 -2.88 -2.82
N LEU A 103 9.18 -2.94 -1.81
CA LEU A 103 8.95 -1.85 -0.87
C LEU A 103 10.22 -1.36 -0.19
N SER A 104 11.02 -2.27 0.39
CA SER A 104 12.25 -1.90 1.10
C SER A 104 13.30 -1.32 0.16
N ALA A 105 13.39 -1.83 -1.08
CA ALA A 105 14.30 -1.31 -2.09
C ALA A 105 13.85 0.04 -2.67
N SER A 106 12.55 0.32 -2.67
CA SER A 106 11.98 1.58 -3.13
C SER A 106 11.93 2.66 -2.05
N PHE A 107 12.20 2.32 -0.78
CA PHE A 107 12.16 3.27 0.31
C PHE A 107 13.18 4.40 0.14
N ASP A 108 12.67 5.63 0.18
CA ASP A 108 13.47 6.85 0.16
C ASP A 108 12.95 7.79 1.25
N LEU A 109 13.83 8.11 2.19
CA LEU A 109 13.56 8.93 3.38
C LEU A 109 13.08 10.35 3.05
N PHE A 110 13.49 10.87 1.89
CA PHE A 110 13.20 12.23 1.45
C PHE A 110 12.01 12.30 0.49
N LEU A 111 11.49 11.15 0.05
CA LEU A 111 10.36 11.06 -0.87
C LEU A 111 9.18 10.34 -0.22
N ILE A 112 8.20 11.12 0.21
CA ILE A 112 7.02 10.62 0.97
C ILE A 112 6.17 9.60 0.21
N THR A 113 6.26 9.58 -1.12
CA THR A 113 5.49 8.67 -1.99
C THR A 113 6.22 7.38 -2.32
N SER A 114 7.48 7.24 -1.87
CA SER A 114 8.42 6.19 -2.29
C SER A 114 7.92 4.76 -2.05
N VAL A 115 7.31 4.51 -0.89
CA VAL A 115 6.67 3.22 -0.53
C VAL A 115 5.15 3.20 -0.74
N GLY A 116 4.60 4.32 -1.23
CA GLY A 116 3.17 4.53 -1.40
C GLY A 116 2.79 4.75 -2.87
N PRO A 117 2.15 5.88 -3.24
CA PRO A 117 1.61 6.09 -4.60
C PRO A 117 2.63 5.92 -5.74
N LYS A 118 3.90 6.30 -5.54
CA LYS A 118 4.92 6.19 -6.58
C LYS A 118 5.21 4.73 -6.91
N LEU A 119 5.55 3.92 -5.90
CA LEU A 119 5.78 2.49 -6.06
C LEU A 119 4.56 1.79 -6.69
N VAL A 120 3.36 2.06 -6.17
CA VAL A 120 2.12 1.46 -6.69
C VAL A 120 1.91 1.78 -8.17
N THR A 121 2.08 3.04 -8.54
CA THR A 121 1.91 3.52 -9.93
C THR A 121 2.97 2.91 -10.85
N GLU A 122 4.24 2.96 -10.47
CA GLU A 122 5.36 2.45 -11.28
C GLU A 122 5.27 0.92 -11.47
N THR A 123 4.90 0.17 -10.43
CA THR A 123 4.71 -1.28 -10.51
C THR A 123 3.52 -1.64 -11.40
N LEU A 124 2.40 -0.92 -11.31
CA LEU A 124 1.29 -1.16 -12.23
C LEU A 124 1.64 -0.80 -13.68
N HIS A 125 2.35 0.31 -13.91
CA HIS A 125 2.76 0.70 -15.26
C HIS A 125 3.68 -0.34 -15.91
N ARG A 126 4.62 -0.90 -15.15
CA ARG A 126 5.47 -2.01 -15.60
C ARG A 126 4.68 -3.28 -15.90
N TYR A 127 3.69 -3.61 -15.07
CA TYR A 127 2.93 -4.85 -15.20
C TYR A 127 1.79 -4.77 -16.24
N CYS A 128 1.19 -3.60 -16.39
CA CYS A 128 0.04 -3.33 -17.26
C CYS A 128 0.33 -2.15 -18.22
N PRO A 129 1.26 -2.31 -19.18
CA PRO A 129 1.67 -1.23 -20.09
C PRO A 129 0.52 -0.66 -20.94
N GLY A 130 -0.53 -1.44 -21.20
CA GLY A 130 -1.74 -0.98 -21.91
C GLY A 130 -2.76 -0.23 -21.06
N SER A 131 -2.49 -0.01 -19.76
CA SER A 131 -3.38 0.72 -18.85
C SER A 131 -3.74 2.10 -19.41
N PRO A 132 -5.00 2.56 -19.29
CA PRO A 132 -5.38 3.93 -19.65
C PRO A 132 -4.51 5.01 -19.00
N MET A 133 -3.97 4.74 -17.80
CA MET A 133 -3.07 5.66 -17.10
C MET A 133 -1.73 5.87 -17.81
N ASN A 134 -1.30 4.92 -18.65
CA ASN A 134 -0.08 5.06 -19.46
C ASN A 134 -0.30 5.91 -20.72
N LYS A 135 -1.56 6.16 -21.11
CA LYS A 135 -1.88 6.84 -22.38
C LYS A 135 -1.85 8.36 -22.29
N GLU A 136 -1.82 8.92 -21.08
CA GLU A 136 -1.79 10.38 -20.85
C GLU A 136 -0.35 10.92 -20.64
N THR A 137 0.67 10.09 -20.90
CA THR A 137 2.10 10.48 -20.81
C THR A 137 2.83 10.52 -22.16
N LEU A 138 2.10 10.42 -23.28
CA LEU A 138 2.62 10.59 -24.65
C LEU A 138 2.01 11.82 -25.32
#